data_AF-A0A976C893-F1
#
_entry.id   AF-A0A976C893-F1
#
_cell.length_a   1.000
_cell.length_b   1.000
_cell.length_c   1.000
_cell.angle_alpha   90.00
_cell.angle_beta   90.00
_cell.angle_gamma   90.00
#
_symmetry.space_group_name_H-M   'P 1'
#
loop_
_entity.id
_entity.type
_entity.pdbx_description
1 polymer ?
#
loop_
_entity_poly.entity_id
_entity_poly.type
_entity_poly.pdbx_seq_one_letter_code
_entity_poly.pdbx_strand_id
1 'polypeptide(L)'
;MTKIDGEKRVCSACIGADDFSEWIKANGKRGKCDFDISHGKNYCVVSVEAFAGHVDEYFRENYCLGERYPYWSEDNDSDRPDWDTHGNYLEEILCNDLECEKSVSEAIIDHLPDHGVWDGEPAFYDRGSCYESYDEVNRRNKMEDDDRWYYEIDAALENGEPFTQLNKNLNLLLSLMEKKDSFELELQNFQLMMVFSFCITSIESYLSDTFARIVMQDNKLKKEYTRKNLDKKISVHEALDIGADGIDKMIKEKIQNTSFHNLEIAKKLYREVIGIDIGDISAFMPFINKRHDFVHRNGKDKEGQNVETTKEEVIKMIENIMILCERIEDRFIAHEDA
;
A
#
# COMPACT_ATOMS: atom_id res chain seq x y z
N MET A 1 -14.03 58.03 23.20
CA MET A 1 -12.70 58.43 23.72
C MET A 1 -11.67 57.92 22.72
N THR A 2 -10.85 58.85 22.23
CA THR A 2 -9.52 58.65 21.58
C THR A 2 -9.40 57.61 20.47
N LYS A 3 -9.69 58.05 19.25
CA LYS A 3 -8.96 57.65 18.03
C LYS A 3 -7.49 58.02 18.20
N ILE A 4 -6.64 57.07 18.54
CA ILE A 4 -5.23 57.02 18.10
C ILE A 4 -4.90 55.53 18.01
N ASP A 5 -4.97 54.96 16.81
CA ASP A 5 -4.07 53.86 16.51
C ASP A 5 -3.37 54.28 15.23
N GLY A 6 -2.16 54.82 15.40
CA GLY A 6 -1.25 54.92 14.29
C GLY A 6 -0.93 53.50 13.86
N GLU A 7 -0.85 53.27 12.55
CA GLU A 7 -0.35 52.04 11.94
C GLU A 7 0.79 51.46 12.79
N LYS A 8 0.56 50.30 13.43
CA LYS A 8 1.58 49.62 14.22
C LYS A 8 2.77 49.32 13.31
N ARG A 9 3.99 49.42 13.85
CA ARG A 9 5.21 49.19 13.09
C ARG A 9 6.06 48.08 13.68
N VAL A 10 6.43 47.14 12.81
CA VAL A 10 7.34 46.03 13.11
C VAL A 10 8.74 46.36 12.60
N CYS A 11 9.76 45.96 13.35
CA CYS A 11 11.16 46.17 12.97
C CYS A 11 11.85 44.88 12.52
N SER A 12 12.95 45.03 11.79
CA SER A 12 13.75 43.90 11.30
C SER A 12 14.38 43.02 12.39
N ALA A 13 14.35 43.44 13.66
CA ALA A 13 14.84 42.66 14.79
C ALA A 13 13.73 41.85 15.50
N CYS A 14 12.46 42.13 15.21
CA CYS A 14 11.32 41.36 15.72
C CYS A 14 11.03 40.11 14.87
N ILE A 15 11.71 39.95 13.74
CA ILE A 15 11.56 38.86 12.78
C ILE A 15 12.93 38.17 12.68
N GLY A 16 13.01 36.93 13.15
CA GLY A 16 14.26 36.15 13.17
C GLY A 16 14.64 35.60 11.79
N ALA A 17 13.64 35.34 10.95
CA ALA A 17 13.85 34.81 9.61
C ALA A 17 14.53 35.84 8.68
N ASP A 18 15.67 35.44 8.11
CA ASP A 18 16.56 36.33 7.36
C ASP A 18 15.87 36.98 6.14
N ASP A 19 15.14 36.21 5.33
CA ASP A 19 14.49 36.69 4.11
C ASP A 19 13.49 37.83 4.41
N PHE A 20 12.69 37.67 5.46
CA PHE A 20 11.72 38.67 5.89
C PHE A 20 12.39 39.88 6.57
N SER A 21 13.43 39.63 7.37
CA SER A 21 14.23 40.70 7.99
C SER A 21 14.92 41.57 6.94
N GLU A 22 15.45 40.97 5.88
CA GLU A 22 16.03 41.66 4.73
C GLU A 22 14.99 42.47 3.95
N TRP A 23 13.80 41.90 3.74
CA TRP A 23 12.70 42.64 3.12
C TRP A 23 12.33 43.90 3.91
N ILE A 24 12.26 43.81 5.25
CA ILE A 24 12.00 44.97 6.13
C ILE A 24 13.13 46.00 6.02
N LYS A 25 14.40 45.56 5.91
CA LYS A 25 15.55 46.48 5.77
C LYS A 25 15.51 47.22 4.42
N ALA A 26 15.08 46.55 3.35
CA ALA A 26 14.99 47.11 2.00
C ALA A 26 13.81 48.08 1.82
N ASN A 27 12.66 47.79 2.43
CA ASN A 27 11.42 48.55 2.25
C ASN A 27 11.10 49.50 3.41
N GLY A 28 11.79 49.36 4.53
CA GLY A 28 11.59 50.15 5.74
C GLY A 28 12.48 51.38 5.86
N LYS A 29 12.23 52.18 6.90
CA LYS A 29 13.07 53.31 7.31
C LYS A 29 13.39 53.21 8.79
N ARG A 30 14.47 53.82 9.26
CA ARG A 30 14.79 53.84 10.70
C ARG A 30 13.66 54.49 11.48
N GLY A 31 13.15 53.79 12.49
CA GLY A 31 12.00 54.25 13.27
C GLY A 31 11.81 53.44 14.54
N LYS A 32 10.77 53.80 15.30
CA LYS A 32 10.44 53.14 16.56
C LYS A 32 9.61 51.88 16.28
N CYS A 33 10.01 50.75 16.88
CA CYS A 33 9.21 49.52 16.91
C CYS A 33 8.09 49.64 17.94
N ASP A 34 6.90 49.13 17.61
CA ASP A 34 5.74 49.14 18.50
C ASP A 34 5.57 47.81 19.27
N PHE A 35 6.37 46.79 18.96
CA PHE A 35 6.31 45.45 19.58
C PHE A 35 7.38 45.22 20.66
N ASP A 36 8.60 45.72 20.47
CA ASP A 36 9.63 45.69 21.51
C ASP A 36 10.31 47.06 21.66
N ILE A 37 10.19 47.62 22.87
CA ILE A 37 10.75 48.92 23.26
C ILE A 37 12.28 48.85 23.35
N SER A 38 12.85 47.66 23.61
CA SER A 38 14.29 47.41 23.72
C SER A 38 15.03 47.66 22.40
N HIS A 39 14.35 47.50 21.27
CA HIS A 39 14.90 47.69 19.92
C HIS A 39 15.16 49.16 19.54
N GLY A 40 14.62 50.12 20.31
CA GLY A 40 14.90 51.55 20.13
C GLY A 40 14.50 52.09 18.76
N LYS A 41 15.37 52.90 18.13
CA LYS A 41 15.14 53.54 16.80
C LYS A 41 16.18 53.17 15.73
N ASN A 42 17.01 52.15 16.03
CA ASN A 42 18.19 51.84 15.22
C ASN A 42 17.87 50.89 14.05
N TYR A 43 16.78 50.14 14.14
CA TYR A 43 16.33 49.19 13.12
C TYR A 43 15.40 49.84 12.10
N CYS A 44 15.38 49.27 10.88
CA CYS A 44 14.37 49.61 9.89
C CYS A 44 13.02 49.10 10.36
N VAL A 45 11.99 49.94 10.21
CA VAL A 45 10.60 49.63 10.52
C VAL A 45 9.73 49.81 9.28
N VAL A 46 8.71 48.97 9.18
CA VAL A 46 7.63 49.02 8.20
C VAL A 46 6.29 49.02 8.94
N SER A 47 5.21 49.45 8.28
CA SER A 47 3.89 49.24 8.85
C SER A 47 3.51 47.77 8.80
N VAL A 48 2.73 47.33 9.79
CA VAL A 48 2.25 45.94 9.87
C VAL A 48 1.39 45.60 8.66
N GLU A 49 0.57 46.53 8.17
CA GLU A 49 -0.25 46.34 6.96
C GLU A 49 0.62 46.04 5.71
N ALA A 50 1.68 46.84 5.50
CA ALA A 50 2.59 46.63 4.37
C ALA A 50 3.37 45.30 4.48
N PHE A 51 3.76 44.91 5.69
CA PHE A 51 4.45 43.65 5.93
C PHE A 51 3.51 42.45 5.79
N ALA A 52 2.27 42.56 6.26
CA ALA A 52 1.24 41.53 6.11
C ALA A 52 0.96 41.21 4.65
N GLY A 53 0.97 42.20 3.76
CA GLY A 53 0.83 41.94 2.32
C GLY A 53 1.95 41.07 1.74
N HIS A 54 3.19 41.23 2.20
CA HIS A 54 4.31 40.38 1.79
C HIS A 54 4.23 38.97 2.42
N VAL A 55 3.79 38.90 3.67
CA VAL A 55 3.56 37.62 4.36
C VAL A 55 2.41 36.84 3.71
N ASP A 56 1.33 37.50 3.25
CA ASP A 56 0.23 36.86 2.50
C ASP A 56 0.73 36.24 1.19
N GLU A 57 1.57 36.97 0.44
CA GLU A 57 2.17 36.47 -0.80
C GLU A 57 3.02 35.21 -0.53
N TYR A 58 3.92 35.27 0.44
CA TYR A 58 4.70 34.12 0.88
C TYR A 58 3.80 32.95 1.31
N PHE A 59 2.78 33.23 2.13
CA PHE A 59 1.91 32.21 2.67
C PHE A 59 1.14 31.49 1.56
N ARG A 60 0.61 32.21 0.57
CA ARG A 60 -0.10 31.61 -0.56
C ARG A 60 0.79 30.82 -1.51
N GLU A 61 2.06 31.20 -1.62
CA GLU A 61 3.04 30.47 -2.43
C GLU A 61 3.47 29.15 -1.76
N ASN A 62 3.47 29.11 -0.42
CA ASN A 62 4.05 28.00 0.33
C ASN A 62 3.02 27.10 1.02
N TYR A 63 1.80 27.58 1.29
CA TYR A 63 0.79 26.88 2.08
C TYR A 63 -0.55 26.75 1.37
N CYS A 64 -1.24 25.63 1.62
CA CYS A 64 -2.62 25.41 1.21
C CYS A 64 -3.47 24.90 2.39
N LEU A 65 -4.80 24.91 2.24
CA LEU A 65 -5.70 24.31 3.21
C LEU A 65 -5.36 22.83 3.41
N GLY A 66 -5.31 22.40 4.67
CA GLY A 66 -5.08 21.02 5.05
C GLY A 66 -6.13 20.07 4.50
N GLU A 67 -5.69 18.90 4.03
CA GLU A 67 -6.61 17.86 3.55
C GLU A 67 -7.30 17.15 4.73
N ARG A 68 -8.58 16.80 4.55
CA ARG A 68 -9.33 15.98 5.49
C ARG A 68 -8.99 14.51 5.32
N TYR A 69 -8.73 13.82 6.43
CA TYR A 69 -8.47 12.39 6.43
C TYR A 69 -9.37 11.65 7.43
N PRO A 70 -9.81 10.42 7.09
CA PRO A 70 -10.55 9.59 8.01
C PRO A 70 -9.60 8.96 9.04
N TYR A 71 -10.02 8.91 10.30
CA TYR A 71 -9.35 8.13 11.34
C TYR A 71 -10.37 7.35 12.17
N TRP A 72 -9.91 6.24 12.77
CA TRP A 72 -10.72 5.39 13.63
C TRP A 72 -10.15 5.45 15.03
N SER A 73 -10.88 6.10 15.94
CA SER A 73 -10.53 6.09 17.35
C SER A 73 -10.77 4.69 17.94
N GLU A 74 -9.89 4.26 18.85
CA GLU A 74 -9.98 2.93 19.51
C GLU A 74 -11.32 2.72 20.25
N ASP A 75 -12.03 3.82 20.55
CA ASP A 75 -13.32 3.85 21.25
C ASP A 75 -14.55 3.92 20.32
N ASN A 76 -14.37 3.98 18.99
CA ASN A 76 -15.47 4.16 18.04
C ASN A 76 -15.81 2.85 17.29
N ASP A 77 -16.73 2.09 17.87
CA ASP A 77 -17.24 0.79 17.38
C ASP A 77 -18.22 0.93 16.18
N SER A 78 -18.17 2.06 15.48
CA SER A 78 -19.03 2.43 14.35
C SER A 78 -18.28 2.25 13.04
N ASP A 79 -18.93 1.64 12.04
CA ASP A 79 -18.43 1.54 10.65
C ASP A 79 -18.25 2.91 9.94
N ARG A 80 -18.37 4.03 10.67
CA ARG A 80 -18.18 5.40 10.18
C ARG A 80 -16.90 5.99 10.76
N PRO A 81 -15.93 6.40 9.92
CA PRO A 81 -14.72 7.05 10.40
C PRO A 81 -15.02 8.43 10.99
N ASP A 82 -14.24 8.81 11.99
CA ASP A 82 -14.08 10.21 12.39
C ASP A 82 -13.21 10.93 11.36
N TRP A 83 -13.31 12.25 11.29
CA TRP A 83 -12.57 13.06 10.32
C TRP A 83 -11.66 14.04 11.05
N ASP A 84 -10.42 14.12 10.59
CA ASP A 84 -9.45 15.10 11.07
C ASP A 84 -8.85 15.87 9.87
N THR A 85 -8.15 16.96 10.13
CA THR A 85 -7.57 17.84 9.11
C THR A 85 -6.06 17.96 9.32
N HIS A 86 -5.27 17.68 8.29
CA HIS A 86 -3.82 17.83 8.37
C HIS A 86 -3.41 19.30 8.51
N GLY A 87 -2.24 19.55 9.11
CA GLY A 87 -1.61 20.86 9.16
C GLY A 87 -1.62 21.53 10.53
N ASN A 88 -1.25 22.80 10.56
CA ASN A 88 -1.18 23.63 11.76
C ASN A 88 -2.00 24.90 11.61
N TYR A 89 -2.29 25.57 12.72
CA TYR A 89 -2.93 26.87 12.70
C TYR A 89 -2.04 27.92 12.03
N LEU A 90 -2.66 28.86 11.32
CA LEU A 90 -1.97 29.99 10.69
C LEU A 90 -1.05 30.73 11.67
N GLU A 91 -1.49 30.89 12.92
CA GLU A 91 -0.71 31.53 13.97
C GLU A 91 0.60 30.80 14.28
N GLU A 92 0.54 29.48 14.40
CA GLU A 92 1.71 28.64 14.69
C GLU A 92 2.69 28.64 13.52
N ILE A 93 2.16 28.57 12.29
CA ILE A 93 2.95 28.66 11.06
C ILE A 93 3.71 29.98 11.01
N LEU A 94 3.03 31.10 11.21
CA LEU A 94 3.66 32.42 11.12
C LEU A 94 4.63 32.68 12.29
N CYS A 95 4.37 32.18 13.49
CA CYS A 95 5.35 32.27 14.59
C CYS A 95 6.65 31.55 14.23
N ASN A 96 6.54 30.34 13.67
CA ASN A 96 7.67 29.50 13.33
C ASN A 96 8.43 30.04 12.11
N ASP A 97 7.72 30.33 11.01
CA ASP A 97 8.35 30.75 9.74
C ASP A 97 8.96 32.15 9.80
N LEU A 98 8.35 33.07 10.56
CA LEU A 98 8.90 34.41 10.76
C LEU A 98 9.91 34.45 11.93
N GLU A 99 10.00 33.36 12.71
CA GLU A 99 10.75 33.28 13.96
C GLU A 99 10.49 34.50 14.86
N CYS A 100 9.21 34.78 15.12
CA CYS A 100 8.78 35.97 15.84
C CYS A 100 7.94 35.65 17.09
N GLU A 101 7.80 36.64 17.98
CA GLU A 101 6.92 36.49 19.13
C GLU A 101 5.44 36.48 18.70
N LYS A 102 4.61 35.77 19.48
CA LYS A 102 3.16 35.67 19.28
C LYS A 102 2.46 37.02 19.06
N SER A 103 2.89 38.05 19.79
CA SER A 103 2.32 39.39 19.68
C SER A 103 2.52 40.02 18.30
N VAL A 104 3.57 39.64 17.58
CA VAL A 104 3.90 40.11 16.24
C VAL A 104 3.08 39.35 15.20
N SER A 105 3.00 38.01 15.31
CA SER A 105 2.20 37.18 14.40
C SER A 105 0.70 37.49 14.50
N GLU A 106 0.15 37.68 15.70
CA GLU A 106 -1.25 38.09 15.90
C GLU A 106 -1.56 39.42 15.17
N ALA A 107 -0.68 40.41 15.30
CA ALA A 107 -0.87 41.70 14.66
C ALA A 107 -0.78 41.61 13.12
N ILE A 108 0.03 40.69 12.59
CA ILE A 108 0.10 40.42 11.15
C ILE A 108 -1.19 39.76 10.67
N ILE A 109 -1.68 38.75 11.40
CA ILE A 109 -2.92 38.01 11.07
C ILE A 109 -4.14 38.94 11.03
N ASP A 110 -4.24 39.90 11.94
CA ASP A 110 -5.31 40.92 11.93
C ASP A 110 -5.37 41.75 10.63
N HIS A 111 -4.28 41.79 9.86
CA HIS A 111 -4.17 42.50 8.59
C HIS A 111 -4.10 41.56 7.37
N LEU A 112 -4.13 40.24 7.58
CA LEU A 112 -4.22 39.27 6.50
C LEU A 112 -5.68 39.15 6.00
N PRO A 113 -5.90 38.77 4.73
CA PRO A 113 -7.23 38.47 4.21
C PRO A 113 -7.92 37.36 5.03
N ASP A 114 -9.25 37.33 5.04
CA ASP A 114 -9.99 36.25 5.71
C ASP A 114 -9.66 34.91 5.05
N HIS A 115 -8.93 34.07 5.76
CA HIS A 115 -8.55 32.75 5.29
C HIS A 115 -9.58 31.66 5.67
N GLY A 116 -10.72 32.04 6.24
CA GLY A 116 -11.89 31.17 6.44
C GLY A 116 -12.00 30.54 7.83
N VAL A 117 -13.25 30.27 8.24
CA VAL A 117 -13.62 29.56 9.47
C VAL A 117 -14.25 28.22 9.08
N TRP A 118 -13.89 27.16 9.78
CA TRP A 118 -14.39 25.83 9.51
C TRP A 118 -14.94 25.16 10.77
N ASP A 119 -16.24 24.85 10.75
CA ASP A 119 -17.00 24.33 11.90
C ASP A 119 -16.90 25.18 13.19
N GLY A 120 -16.73 26.49 13.03
CA GLY A 120 -16.59 27.44 14.15
C GLY A 120 -15.17 27.64 14.66
N GLU A 121 -14.18 26.92 14.11
CA GLU A 121 -12.77 27.01 14.48
C GLU A 121 -11.88 27.50 13.30
N PRO A 122 -10.66 28.02 13.57
CA PRO A 122 -9.73 28.44 12.51
C PRO A 122 -9.27 27.26 11.64
N ALA A 123 -9.10 27.50 10.33
CA ALA A 123 -8.62 26.48 9.40
C ALA A 123 -7.15 26.08 9.64
N PHE A 124 -6.81 24.84 9.26
CA PHE A 124 -5.46 24.29 9.29
C PHE A 124 -4.79 24.39 7.92
N TYR A 125 -3.47 24.59 7.90
CA TYR A 125 -2.68 24.72 6.68
C TYR A 125 -1.43 23.86 6.73
N ASP A 126 -0.98 23.40 5.57
CA ASP A 126 0.24 22.62 5.38
C ASP A 126 1.07 23.18 4.22
N ARG A 127 2.39 22.96 4.25
CA ARG A 127 3.29 23.37 3.16
C ARG A 127 2.94 22.57 1.92
N GLY A 128 2.48 23.25 0.87
CA GLY A 128 1.84 22.70 -0.34
C GLY A 128 2.23 21.26 -0.67
N SER A 129 1.22 20.36 -0.61
CA SER A 129 1.23 18.91 -0.86
C SER A 129 2.54 18.32 -1.41
N CYS A 130 3.49 17.99 -0.53
CA CYS A 130 4.63 17.12 -0.81
C CYS A 130 4.45 15.70 -0.25
N TYR A 131 3.20 15.26 -0.04
CA TYR A 131 2.91 13.84 0.04
C TYR A 131 2.38 13.42 -1.34
N GLU A 132 3.02 12.43 -1.98
CA GLU A 132 2.26 11.62 -2.94
C GLU A 132 0.98 11.24 -2.21
N SER A 133 -0.18 11.55 -2.80
CA SER A 133 -1.44 11.04 -2.25
C SER A 133 -1.30 9.55 -1.98
N TYR A 134 -1.97 9.02 -0.95
CA TYR A 134 -1.97 7.57 -0.74
C TYR A 134 -2.35 6.81 -2.02
N ASP A 135 -3.19 7.41 -2.88
CA ASP A 135 -3.53 6.91 -4.20
C ASP A 135 -2.41 6.96 -5.24
N GLU A 136 -1.50 7.95 -5.18
CA GLU A 136 -0.31 8.03 -6.02
C GLU A 136 0.82 7.14 -5.51
N VAL A 137 1.08 7.12 -4.19
CA VAL A 137 1.96 6.14 -3.57
C VAL A 137 1.47 4.73 -3.88
N ASN A 138 0.16 4.47 -3.74
CA ASN A 138 -0.42 3.18 -4.11
C ASN A 138 -0.37 2.96 -5.61
N ARG A 139 -0.60 3.94 -6.48
CA ARG A 139 -0.46 3.73 -7.94
C ARG A 139 0.98 3.38 -8.30
N ARG A 140 1.97 4.09 -7.75
CA ARG A 140 3.39 3.84 -8.00
C ARG A 140 3.87 2.54 -7.37
N ASN A 141 3.57 2.29 -6.09
CA ASN A 141 3.88 1.02 -5.44
C ASN A 141 3.16 -0.13 -6.12
N LYS A 142 1.90 0.05 -6.57
CA LYS A 142 1.20 -0.95 -7.36
C LYS A 142 1.84 -1.13 -8.73
N MET A 143 2.35 -0.10 -9.39
CA MET A 143 3.10 -0.24 -10.65
C MET A 143 4.45 -0.94 -10.43
N GLU A 144 5.19 -0.60 -9.38
CA GLU A 144 6.47 -1.22 -9.02
C GLU A 144 6.28 -2.67 -8.53
N ASP A 145 5.22 -2.94 -7.76
CA ASP A 145 4.79 -4.28 -7.38
C ASP A 145 4.29 -5.03 -8.60
N ASP A 146 3.43 -4.46 -9.47
CA ASP A 146 2.95 -5.08 -10.71
C ASP A 146 4.14 -5.46 -11.62
N ASP A 147 5.18 -4.65 -11.74
CA ASP A 147 6.38 -4.95 -12.53
C ASP A 147 7.26 -6.05 -11.87
N ARG A 148 7.42 -6.02 -10.55
CA ARG A 148 8.11 -7.09 -9.79
C ARG A 148 7.32 -8.40 -9.78
N TRP A 149 6.00 -8.31 -9.80
CA TRP A 149 5.05 -9.40 -9.74
C TRP A 149 4.88 -10.04 -11.11
N TYR A 150 4.87 -9.23 -12.19
CA TYR A 150 4.93 -9.70 -13.58
C TYR A 150 6.18 -10.54 -13.86
N TYR A 151 7.31 -10.20 -13.25
CA TYR A 151 8.54 -11.00 -13.31
C TYR A 151 8.34 -12.42 -12.76
N GLU A 152 7.42 -12.67 -11.82
CA GLU A 152 7.22 -14.01 -11.24
C GLU A 152 6.55 -14.98 -12.21
N ILE A 153 5.51 -14.56 -12.95
CA ILE A 153 4.94 -15.43 -14.01
C ILE A 153 5.96 -15.60 -15.13
N ASP A 154 6.64 -14.53 -15.56
CA ASP A 154 7.61 -14.66 -16.65
C ASP A 154 8.78 -15.58 -16.27
N ALA A 155 9.25 -15.49 -15.04
CA ALA A 155 10.20 -16.44 -14.47
C ALA A 155 9.63 -17.87 -14.43
N ALA A 156 8.34 -18.07 -14.12
CA ALA A 156 7.70 -19.38 -14.18
C ALA A 156 7.59 -19.92 -15.62
N LEU A 157 7.38 -19.05 -16.60
CA LEU A 157 7.36 -19.39 -18.03
C LEU A 157 8.76 -19.76 -18.55
N GLU A 158 9.80 -19.12 -18.02
CA GLU A 158 11.19 -19.30 -18.46
C GLU A 158 11.94 -20.43 -17.75
N ASN A 159 11.70 -20.68 -16.46
CA ASN A 159 12.54 -21.55 -15.63
C ASN A 159 12.19 -23.05 -15.63
N GLY A 160 11.17 -23.46 -16.39
CA GLY A 160 11.02 -24.85 -16.87
C GLY A 160 10.56 -25.88 -15.84
N GLU A 161 9.44 -26.52 -16.17
CA GLU A 161 8.83 -27.69 -15.52
C GLU A 161 8.35 -27.51 -14.06
N PRO A 162 7.16 -26.90 -13.88
CA PRO A 162 6.50 -26.77 -12.56
C PRO A 162 6.43 -28.08 -11.79
N PHE A 163 6.16 -29.20 -12.47
CA PHE A 163 6.09 -30.53 -11.85
C PHE A 163 7.45 -31.00 -11.30
N THR A 164 8.54 -30.71 -12.02
CA THR A 164 9.90 -31.02 -11.54
C THR A 164 10.23 -30.19 -10.31
N GLN A 165 9.84 -28.91 -10.30
CA GLN A 165 10.08 -28.02 -9.16
C GLN A 165 9.27 -28.45 -7.93
N LEU A 166 7.99 -28.83 -8.12
CA LEU A 166 7.16 -29.41 -7.08
C LEU A 166 7.84 -30.63 -6.45
N ASN A 167 8.26 -31.60 -7.26
CA ASN A 167 8.91 -32.81 -6.77
C ASN A 167 10.20 -32.51 -6.01
N LYS A 168 11.02 -31.57 -6.48
CA LYS A 168 12.22 -31.12 -5.75
C LYS A 168 11.84 -30.51 -4.39
N ASN A 169 10.86 -29.63 -4.35
CA ASN A 169 10.40 -28.97 -3.13
C ASN A 169 9.87 -29.97 -2.11
N LEU A 170 8.99 -30.89 -2.52
CA LEU A 170 8.43 -31.91 -1.62
C LEU A 170 9.52 -32.82 -1.05
N ASN A 171 10.52 -33.21 -1.84
CA ASN A 171 11.66 -34.00 -1.35
C ASN A 171 12.53 -33.23 -0.34
N LEU A 172 12.74 -31.93 -0.54
CA LEU A 172 13.45 -31.09 0.43
C LEU A 172 12.67 -30.97 1.75
N LEU A 173 11.34 -30.86 1.69
CA LEU A 173 10.47 -30.83 2.86
C LEU A 173 10.51 -32.15 3.64
N LEU A 174 10.44 -33.29 2.94
CA LEU A 174 10.62 -34.61 3.55
C LEU A 174 11.98 -34.72 4.24
N SER A 175 13.04 -34.30 3.55
CA SER A 175 14.41 -34.29 4.09
C SER A 175 14.52 -33.39 5.33
N LEU A 176 13.84 -32.24 5.34
CA LEU A 176 13.81 -31.33 6.47
C LEU A 176 13.16 -32.00 7.69
N MET A 177 12.03 -32.70 7.50
CA MET A 177 11.33 -33.44 8.56
C MET A 177 12.10 -34.66 9.10
N GLU A 178 13.14 -35.11 8.39
CA GLU A 178 14.00 -36.22 8.83
C GLU A 178 15.17 -35.76 9.71
N LYS A 179 15.56 -34.49 9.63
CA LYS A 179 16.62 -33.93 10.47
C LYS A 179 16.17 -33.90 11.93
N LYS A 180 16.70 -34.83 12.73
CA LYS A 180 16.49 -34.95 14.17
C LYS A 180 17.33 -33.92 14.94
N ASP A 181 17.16 -32.63 14.66
CA ASP A 181 18.05 -31.61 15.21
C ASP A 181 17.58 -31.02 16.54
N SER A 182 16.42 -31.42 17.08
CA SER A 182 16.04 -31.04 18.44
C SER A 182 15.27 -32.14 19.19
N PHE A 183 15.56 -32.27 20.49
CA PHE A 183 14.70 -32.98 21.46
C PHE A 183 13.60 -32.04 22.01
N GLU A 184 13.46 -30.85 21.43
CA GLU A 184 12.55 -29.80 21.90
C GLU A 184 11.24 -29.84 21.11
N LEU A 185 10.17 -30.23 21.79
CA LEU A 185 8.85 -30.43 21.20
C LEU A 185 8.30 -29.16 20.52
N GLU A 186 8.58 -27.99 21.09
CA GLU A 186 8.13 -26.69 20.54
C GLU A 186 8.77 -26.41 19.17
N LEU A 187 10.08 -26.63 19.04
CA LEU A 187 10.78 -26.47 17.78
C LEU A 187 10.34 -27.51 16.73
N GLN A 188 10.06 -28.76 17.14
CA GLN A 188 9.50 -29.78 16.25
C GLN A 188 8.12 -29.39 15.74
N ASN A 189 7.25 -28.88 16.62
CA ASN A 189 5.91 -28.41 16.24
C ASN A 189 5.98 -27.23 15.28
N PHE A 190 6.87 -26.26 15.55
CA PHE A 190 7.10 -25.12 14.66
C PHE A 190 7.63 -25.56 13.30
N GLN A 191 8.59 -26.50 13.27
CA GLN A 191 9.10 -27.08 12.04
C GLN A 191 7.99 -27.76 11.21
N LEU A 192 7.15 -28.58 11.85
CA LEU A 192 6.03 -29.23 11.16
C LEU A 192 5.00 -28.22 10.64
N MET A 193 4.70 -27.17 11.40
CA MET A 193 3.82 -26.07 10.96
C MET A 193 4.35 -25.36 9.71
N MET A 194 5.67 -25.08 9.69
CA MET A 194 6.35 -24.46 8.55
C MET A 194 6.36 -25.37 7.34
N VAL A 195 6.71 -26.65 7.52
CA VAL A 195 6.70 -27.63 6.43
C VAL A 195 5.30 -27.81 5.87
N PHE A 196 4.29 -27.92 6.75
CA PHE A 196 2.89 -28.06 6.35
C PHE A 196 2.46 -26.89 5.45
N SER A 197 2.73 -25.67 5.90
CA SER A 197 2.38 -24.46 5.15
C SER A 197 3.07 -24.44 3.79
N PHE A 198 4.34 -24.84 3.73
CA PHE A 198 5.13 -24.86 2.49
C PHE A 198 4.71 -25.99 1.52
N CYS A 199 4.16 -27.10 2.01
CA CYS A 199 3.54 -28.11 1.14
C CYS A 199 2.34 -27.52 0.37
N ILE A 200 1.48 -26.74 1.06
CA ILE A 200 0.34 -26.06 0.42
C ILE A 200 0.83 -25.01 -0.58
N THR A 201 1.84 -24.22 -0.21
CA THR A 201 2.49 -23.29 -1.16
C THR A 201 3.05 -24.02 -2.38
N SER A 202 3.66 -25.20 -2.19
CA SER A 202 4.25 -25.96 -3.30
C SER A 202 3.21 -26.42 -4.32
N ILE A 203 2.04 -26.93 -3.87
CA ILE A 203 0.95 -27.28 -4.79
C ILE A 203 0.29 -26.04 -5.41
N GLU A 204 0.16 -24.95 -4.67
CA GLU A 204 -0.36 -23.68 -5.18
C GLU A 204 0.50 -23.14 -6.33
N SER A 205 1.82 -23.05 -6.13
CA SER A 205 2.77 -22.65 -7.17
C SER A 205 2.68 -23.59 -8.37
N TYR A 206 2.69 -24.90 -8.16
CA TYR A 206 2.54 -25.87 -9.25
C TYR A 206 1.28 -25.62 -10.08
N LEU A 207 0.11 -25.47 -9.43
CA LEU A 207 -1.16 -25.28 -10.13
C LEU A 207 -1.22 -23.94 -10.86
N SER A 208 -0.72 -22.87 -10.23
CA SER A 208 -0.68 -21.52 -10.82
C SER A 208 0.26 -21.47 -12.02
N ASP A 209 1.50 -21.93 -11.85
CA ASP A 209 2.55 -21.89 -12.87
C ASP A 209 2.19 -22.76 -14.07
N THR A 210 1.67 -23.96 -13.81
CA THR A 210 1.22 -24.88 -14.89
C THR A 210 0.06 -24.27 -15.67
N PHE A 211 -0.91 -23.67 -14.98
CA PHE A 211 -2.04 -23.01 -15.62
C PHE A 211 -1.59 -21.81 -16.47
N ALA A 212 -0.76 -20.94 -15.90
CA ALA A 212 -0.19 -19.78 -16.58
C ALA A 212 0.59 -20.22 -17.83
N ARG A 213 1.46 -21.21 -17.71
CA ARG A 213 2.25 -21.75 -18.84
C ARG A 213 1.39 -22.17 -20.00
N ILE A 214 0.38 -22.99 -19.73
CA ILE A 214 -0.49 -23.55 -20.77
C ILE A 214 -1.35 -22.47 -21.41
N VAL A 215 -1.97 -21.60 -20.61
CA VAL A 215 -2.83 -20.53 -21.12
C VAL A 215 -2.02 -19.53 -21.93
N MET A 216 -0.85 -19.11 -21.46
CA MET A 216 -0.06 -18.07 -22.12
C MET A 216 0.56 -18.52 -23.44
N GLN A 217 0.81 -19.83 -23.60
CA GLN A 217 1.39 -20.42 -24.81
C GLN A 217 0.36 -20.73 -25.92
N ASP A 218 -0.95 -20.78 -25.61
CA ASP A 218 -2.01 -21.03 -26.60
C ASP A 218 -2.99 -19.85 -26.72
N ASN A 219 -2.97 -19.18 -27.87
CA ASN A 219 -3.88 -18.08 -28.20
C ASN A 219 -5.38 -18.43 -28.09
N LYS A 220 -5.77 -19.69 -28.33
CA LYS A 220 -7.15 -20.15 -28.13
C LYS A 220 -7.50 -20.16 -26.64
N LEU A 221 -6.59 -20.66 -25.80
CA LEU A 221 -6.78 -20.70 -24.35
C LEU A 221 -6.78 -19.29 -23.74
N LYS A 222 -5.91 -18.39 -24.21
CA LYS A 222 -5.98 -16.96 -23.85
C LYS A 222 -7.36 -16.37 -24.16
N LYS A 223 -7.90 -16.68 -25.34
CA LYS A 223 -9.24 -16.24 -25.76
C LYS A 223 -10.35 -16.84 -24.90
N GLU A 224 -10.27 -18.11 -24.55
CA GLU A 224 -11.25 -18.74 -23.64
C GLU A 224 -11.16 -18.17 -22.22
N TYR A 225 -9.94 -17.96 -21.71
CA TYR A 225 -9.70 -17.36 -20.41
C TYR A 225 -10.30 -15.95 -20.33
N THR A 226 -9.96 -15.08 -21.29
CA THR A 226 -10.49 -13.70 -21.35
C THR A 226 -12.02 -13.67 -21.40
N ARG A 227 -12.65 -14.52 -22.21
CA ARG A 227 -14.12 -14.61 -22.33
C ARG A 227 -14.81 -14.99 -21.02
N LYS A 228 -14.19 -15.84 -20.20
CA LYS A 228 -14.80 -16.42 -19.01
C LYS A 228 -14.44 -15.71 -17.71
N ASN A 229 -13.28 -15.05 -17.66
CA ASN A 229 -12.68 -14.57 -16.41
C ASN A 229 -12.30 -13.07 -16.42
N LEU A 230 -12.35 -12.38 -17.57
CA LEU A 230 -12.19 -10.93 -17.62
C LEU A 230 -13.57 -10.28 -17.77
N ASP A 231 -14.08 -9.74 -16.67
CA ASP A 231 -15.34 -8.98 -16.63
C ASP A 231 -15.25 -7.61 -17.34
N LYS A 232 -14.03 -7.19 -17.70
CA LYS A 232 -13.77 -5.89 -18.32
C LYS A 232 -14.10 -5.94 -19.82
N LYS A 233 -15.22 -5.32 -20.19
CA LYS A 233 -15.51 -4.99 -21.59
C LYS A 233 -14.60 -3.85 -22.01
N ILE A 234 -13.55 -4.18 -22.76
CA ILE A 234 -12.71 -3.18 -23.44
C ILE A 234 -13.33 -2.82 -24.80
N SER A 235 -13.27 -1.54 -25.15
CA SER A 235 -13.64 -1.07 -26.48
C SER A 235 -12.61 -1.53 -27.52
N VAL A 236 -12.98 -1.49 -28.81
CA VAL A 236 -12.07 -1.84 -29.90
C VAL A 236 -10.87 -0.88 -29.95
N HIS A 237 -11.07 0.40 -29.61
CA HIS A 237 -9.98 1.37 -29.58
C HIS A 237 -8.99 1.05 -28.46
N GLU A 238 -9.47 0.81 -27.24
CA GLU A 238 -8.61 0.43 -26.11
C GLU A 238 -7.86 -0.87 -26.39
N ALA A 239 -8.51 -1.86 -27.03
CA ALA A 239 -7.88 -3.11 -27.43
C ALA A 239 -6.75 -2.91 -28.46
N LEU A 240 -6.89 -1.93 -29.35
CA LEU A 240 -5.84 -1.56 -30.31
C LEU A 240 -4.69 -0.82 -29.64
N ASP A 241 -4.98 0.04 -28.64
CA ASP A 241 -3.97 0.80 -27.92
C ASP A 241 -3.10 -0.10 -27.02
N ILE A 242 -3.70 -1.05 -26.32
CA ILE A 242 -2.96 -1.96 -25.41
C ILE A 242 -2.24 -3.09 -26.17
N GLY A 243 -2.72 -3.45 -27.37
CA GLY A 243 -2.12 -4.50 -28.20
C GLY A 243 -2.16 -5.90 -27.56
N ALA A 244 -1.47 -6.85 -28.20
CA ALA A 244 -1.39 -8.23 -27.71
C ALA A 244 -0.65 -8.33 -26.36
N ASP A 245 0.42 -7.56 -26.19
CA ASP A 245 1.23 -7.55 -24.97
C ASP A 245 0.42 -7.03 -23.76
N GLY A 246 -0.42 -6.01 -23.97
CA GLY A 246 -1.31 -5.51 -22.92
C GLY A 246 -2.39 -6.50 -22.53
N ILE A 247 -2.93 -7.27 -23.49
CA ILE A 247 -3.87 -8.37 -23.18
C ILE A 247 -3.17 -9.47 -22.40
N ASP A 248 -1.97 -9.86 -22.82
CA ASP A 248 -1.16 -10.85 -22.12
C ASP A 248 -0.86 -10.41 -20.68
N LYS A 249 -0.54 -9.12 -20.47
CA LYS A 249 -0.39 -8.53 -19.13
C LYS A 249 -1.66 -8.67 -18.29
N MET A 250 -2.83 -8.31 -18.83
CA MET A 250 -4.10 -8.46 -18.11
C MET A 250 -4.42 -9.90 -17.73
N ILE A 251 -4.09 -10.87 -18.59
CA ILE A 251 -4.27 -12.30 -18.29
C ILE A 251 -3.35 -12.71 -17.15
N LYS A 252 -2.06 -12.38 -17.23
CA LYS A 252 -1.07 -12.71 -16.20
C LYS A 252 -1.45 -12.13 -14.84
N GLU A 253 -1.82 -10.85 -14.78
CA GLU A 253 -2.30 -10.19 -13.57
C GLU A 253 -3.50 -10.93 -12.95
N LYS A 254 -4.47 -11.34 -13.78
CA LYS A 254 -5.66 -12.03 -13.27
C LYS A 254 -5.34 -13.43 -12.76
N ILE A 255 -4.43 -14.15 -13.42
CA ILE A 255 -3.96 -15.47 -12.97
C ILE A 255 -3.21 -15.34 -11.65
N GLN A 256 -2.26 -14.42 -11.52
CA GLN A 256 -1.53 -14.13 -10.27
C GLN A 256 -2.44 -13.78 -9.10
N ASN A 257 -3.46 -12.96 -9.34
CA ASN A 257 -4.44 -12.56 -8.33
C ASN A 257 -5.43 -13.69 -7.96
N THR A 258 -5.32 -14.87 -8.57
CA THR A 258 -6.16 -16.01 -8.26
C THR A 258 -5.53 -16.85 -7.17
N SER A 259 -6.28 -17.11 -6.09
CA SER A 259 -5.86 -18.00 -5.00
C SER A 259 -5.91 -19.47 -5.41
N PHE A 260 -4.82 -20.01 -5.98
CA PHE A 260 -4.76 -21.41 -6.42
C PHE A 260 -4.71 -22.43 -5.27
N HIS A 261 -4.37 -22.02 -4.04
CA HIS A 261 -4.58 -22.86 -2.86
C HIS A 261 -6.06 -23.16 -2.58
N ASN A 262 -6.99 -22.36 -3.12
CA ASN A 262 -8.40 -22.73 -3.19
C ASN A 262 -8.60 -23.68 -4.36
N LEU A 263 -8.51 -24.98 -4.08
CA LEU A 263 -8.57 -26.01 -5.11
C LEU A 263 -9.90 -26.06 -5.87
N GLU A 264 -11.00 -25.54 -5.31
CA GLU A 264 -12.26 -25.41 -6.06
C GLU A 264 -12.15 -24.37 -7.18
N ILE A 265 -11.47 -23.24 -6.91
CA ILE A 265 -11.17 -22.23 -7.92
C ILE A 265 -10.24 -22.81 -8.98
N ALA A 266 -9.15 -23.47 -8.56
CA ALA A 266 -8.21 -24.11 -9.48
C ALA A 266 -8.92 -25.15 -10.36
N LYS A 267 -9.73 -26.04 -9.76
CA LYS A 267 -10.52 -27.05 -10.47
C LYS A 267 -11.44 -26.43 -11.51
N LYS A 268 -12.13 -25.35 -11.15
CA LYS A 268 -13.01 -24.63 -12.07
C LYS A 268 -12.21 -24.08 -13.25
N LEU A 269 -11.10 -23.40 -13.00
CA LEU A 269 -10.27 -22.80 -14.05
C LEU A 269 -9.70 -23.83 -15.02
N TYR A 270 -9.09 -24.90 -14.50
CA TYR A 270 -8.55 -25.99 -15.33
C TYR A 270 -9.64 -26.60 -16.22
N ARG A 271 -10.82 -26.85 -15.65
CA ARG A 271 -11.92 -27.45 -16.40
C ARG A 271 -12.51 -26.49 -17.44
N GLU A 272 -12.73 -25.24 -17.09
CA GLU A 272 -13.43 -24.29 -17.96
C GLU A 272 -12.52 -23.73 -19.06
N VAL A 273 -11.24 -23.56 -18.79
CA VAL A 273 -10.30 -22.92 -19.72
C VAL A 273 -9.52 -23.97 -20.50
N ILE A 274 -8.88 -24.91 -19.79
CA ILE A 274 -8.00 -25.92 -20.40
C ILE A 274 -8.79 -27.17 -20.83
N GLY A 275 -9.96 -27.42 -20.22
CA GLY A 275 -10.75 -28.63 -20.48
C GLY A 275 -10.31 -29.84 -19.64
N ILE A 276 -9.41 -29.64 -18.69
CA ILE A 276 -8.90 -30.70 -17.82
C ILE A 276 -9.64 -30.67 -16.49
N ASP A 277 -10.29 -31.76 -16.13
CA ASP A 277 -10.73 -31.98 -14.77
C ASP A 277 -9.49 -32.33 -13.92
N ILE A 278 -9.36 -31.78 -12.72
CA ILE A 278 -8.27 -32.18 -11.80
C ILE A 278 -8.68 -33.30 -10.85
N GLY A 279 -9.97 -33.70 -10.86
CA GLY A 279 -10.51 -34.82 -10.09
C GLY A 279 -11.00 -34.45 -8.69
N ASP A 280 -11.07 -35.45 -7.80
CA ASP A 280 -11.50 -35.24 -6.41
C ASP A 280 -10.40 -34.51 -5.62
N ILE A 281 -10.82 -33.46 -4.91
CA ILE A 281 -10.00 -32.59 -4.07
C ILE A 281 -10.46 -32.59 -2.60
N SER A 282 -11.46 -33.41 -2.26
CA SER A 282 -12.08 -33.45 -0.92
C SER A 282 -11.06 -33.78 0.18
N ALA A 283 -10.05 -34.58 -0.15
CA ALA A 283 -8.95 -34.96 0.74
C ALA A 283 -8.09 -33.77 1.19
N PHE A 284 -8.13 -32.63 0.47
CA PHE A 284 -7.33 -31.44 0.76
C PHE A 284 -8.05 -30.38 1.57
N MET A 285 -9.39 -30.42 1.62
CA MET A 285 -10.17 -29.41 2.35
C MET A 285 -9.76 -29.26 3.82
N PRO A 286 -9.48 -30.36 4.57
CA PRO A 286 -8.95 -30.23 5.93
C PRO A 286 -7.60 -29.50 5.97
N PHE A 287 -6.72 -29.76 5.00
CA PHE A 287 -5.38 -29.17 4.98
C PHE A 287 -5.40 -27.68 4.64
N ILE A 288 -6.25 -27.28 3.69
CA ILE A 288 -6.43 -25.88 3.31
C ILE A 288 -6.93 -25.07 4.49
N ASN A 289 -7.94 -25.57 5.22
CA ASN A 289 -8.46 -24.90 6.41
C ASN A 289 -7.37 -24.74 7.48
N LYS A 290 -6.63 -25.82 7.76
CA LYS A 290 -5.55 -25.83 8.75
C LYS A 290 -4.41 -24.87 8.39
N ARG A 291 -4.10 -24.72 7.10
CA ARG A 291 -3.11 -23.73 6.61
C ARG A 291 -3.51 -22.29 6.95
N HIS A 292 -4.81 -21.95 6.98
CA HIS A 292 -5.23 -20.61 7.37
C HIS A 292 -4.86 -20.31 8.82
N ASP A 293 -5.04 -21.28 9.71
CA ASP A 293 -4.67 -21.14 11.12
C ASP A 293 -3.15 -21.03 11.28
N PHE A 294 -2.39 -21.83 10.53
CA PHE A 294 -0.92 -21.78 10.56
C PHE A 294 -0.35 -20.45 10.06
N VAL A 295 -0.83 -19.94 8.93
CA VAL A 295 -0.25 -18.76 8.28
C VAL A 295 -0.82 -17.45 8.81
N HIS A 296 -2.13 -17.36 9.03
CA HIS A 296 -2.80 -16.09 9.38
C HIS A 296 -3.08 -15.92 10.87
N ARG A 297 -3.04 -17.02 11.63
CA ARG A 297 -3.30 -17.00 13.08
C ARG A 297 -2.11 -17.56 13.88
N ASN A 298 -0.95 -17.70 13.25
CA ASN A 298 0.29 -18.18 13.85
C ASN A 298 0.10 -19.49 14.65
N GLY A 299 -0.60 -20.45 14.05
CA GLY A 299 -0.85 -21.74 14.68
C GLY A 299 -2.03 -21.79 15.64
N LYS A 300 -2.87 -20.75 15.69
CA LYS A 300 -4.07 -20.71 16.55
C LYS A 300 -5.36 -20.78 15.74
N ASP A 301 -6.40 -21.37 16.29
CA ASP A 301 -7.73 -21.36 15.68
C ASP A 301 -8.51 -20.07 15.99
N LYS A 302 -9.81 -20.06 15.66
CA LYS A 302 -10.72 -18.93 15.94
C LYS A 302 -10.98 -18.70 17.44
N GLU A 303 -10.74 -19.70 18.27
CA GLU A 303 -10.94 -19.67 19.72
C GLU A 303 -9.61 -19.43 20.47
N GLY A 304 -8.52 -19.21 19.74
CA GLY A 304 -7.19 -18.96 20.28
C GLY A 304 -6.47 -20.22 20.75
N GLN A 305 -6.99 -21.42 20.46
CA GLN A 305 -6.36 -22.69 20.81
C GLN A 305 -5.29 -23.06 19.80
N ASN A 306 -4.22 -23.70 20.28
CA ASN A 306 -3.15 -24.16 19.40
C ASN A 306 -3.64 -25.30 18.49
N VAL A 307 -3.39 -25.14 17.21
CA VAL A 307 -3.62 -26.16 16.19
C VAL A 307 -2.37 -27.02 16.08
N GLU A 308 -2.49 -28.31 16.38
CA GLU A 308 -1.38 -29.25 16.30
C GLU A 308 -1.38 -29.99 14.96
N THR A 309 -0.20 -30.36 14.45
CA THR A 309 -0.03 -31.26 13.29
C THR A 309 0.98 -32.34 13.63
N THR A 310 0.84 -33.51 13.00
CA THR A 310 1.81 -34.61 13.17
C THR A 310 2.65 -34.82 11.92
N LYS A 311 3.75 -35.56 12.09
CA LYS A 311 4.61 -35.96 10.97
C LYS A 311 3.84 -36.79 9.94
N GLU A 312 3.00 -37.71 10.42
CA GLU A 312 2.19 -38.60 9.58
C GLU A 312 1.15 -37.83 8.79
N GLU A 313 0.56 -36.79 9.38
CA GLU A 313 -0.39 -35.91 8.69
C GLU A 313 0.28 -35.17 7.53
N VAL A 314 1.48 -34.62 7.76
CA VAL A 314 2.25 -33.92 6.72
C VAL A 314 2.68 -34.90 5.61
N ILE A 315 3.14 -36.10 5.96
CA ILE A 315 3.50 -37.14 4.97
C ILE A 315 2.28 -37.48 4.10
N LYS A 316 1.12 -37.72 4.71
CA LYS A 316 -0.12 -38.00 3.99
C LYS A 316 -0.53 -36.85 3.06
N MET A 317 -0.33 -35.61 3.49
CA MET A 317 -0.57 -34.45 2.64
C MET A 317 0.36 -34.45 1.43
N ILE A 318 1.67 -34.71 1.62
CA ILE A 318 2.65 -34.80 0.53
C ILE A 318 2.26 -35.90 -0.46
N GLU A 319 1.90 -37.09 0.01
CA GLU A 319 1.43 -38.20 -0.83
C GLU A 319 0.19 -37.80 -1.64
N ASN A 320 -0.78 -37.16 -1.02
CA ASN A 320 -1.98 -36.68 -1.71
C ASN A 320 -1.62 -35.64 -2.80
N ILE A 321 -0.72 -34.69 -2.49
CA ILE A 321 -0.23 -33.69 -3.46
C ILE A 321 0.40 -34.39 -4.66
N MET A 322 1.31 -35.35 -4.43
CA MET A 322 1.99 -36.08 -5.49
C MET A 322 0.98 -36.81 -6.39
N ILE A 323 0.05 -37.58 -5.80
CA ILE A 323 -0.97 -38.32 -6.55
C ILE A 323 -1.84 -37.39 -7.40
N LEU A 324 -2.25 -36.24 -6.84
CA LEU A 324 -3.06 -35.26 -7.57
C LEU A 324 -2.28 -34.68 -8.75
N CYS A 325 -1.03 -34.27 -8.54
CA CYS A 325 -0.23 -33.62 -9.57
C CYS A 325 0.20 -34.61 -10.66
N GLU A 326 0.59 -35.84 -10.31
CA GLU A 326 0.84 -36.92 -11.28
C GLU A 326 -0.38 -37.17 -12.18
N ARG A 327 -1.58 -37.24 -11.58
CA ARG A 327 -2.82 -37.39 -12.34
C ARG A 327 -3.08 -36.22 -13.30
N ILE A 328 -2.68 -35.01 -12.92
CA ILE A 328 -2.81 -33.82 -13.78
C ILE A 328 -1.83 -33.93 -14.95
N GLU A 329 -0.56 -34.28 -14.69
CA GLU A 329 0.44 -34.51 -15.73
C GLU A 329 0.03 -35.61 -16.73
N ASP A 330 -0.50 -36.73 -16.24
CA ASP A 330 -1.02 -37.80 -17.10
C ASP A 330 -2.16 -37.32 -18.02
N ARG A 331 -3.02 -36.44 -17.51
CA ARG A 331 -4.11 -35.82 -18.29
C ARG A 331 -3.57 -34.85 -19.34
N PHE A 332 -2.47 -34.15 -19.07
CA PHE A 332 -1.82 -33.31 -20.07
C PHE A 332 -1.25 -34.12 -21.22
N ILE A 333 -0.50 -35.19 -20.92
CA ILE A 333 0.06 -36.09 -21.94
C ILE A 333 -1.07 -36.65 -22.83
N ALA A 334 -2.15 -37.14 -22.22
CA ALA A 334 -3.29 -37.68 -22.95
C ALA A 334 -4.05 -36.61 -23.77
N HIS A 335 -4.01 -35.34 -23.35
CA HIS A 335 -4.66 -34.23 -24.04
C HIS A 335 -3.82 -33.69 -25.21
N GLU A 336 -2.49 -33.80 -25.17
CA GLU A 336 -1.61 -33.46 -26.30
C GLU A 336 -1.71 -34.49 -27.44
N ASP A 337 -2.03 -35.75 -27.12
CA ASP A 337 -2.19 -36.85 -28.08
C ASP A 337 -3.58 -36.93 -28.76
N ALA A 338 -4.54 -36.09 -28.33
CA ALA A 338 -5.95 -36.09 -28.77
C ALA A 338 -6.29 -34.94 -29.72
#